data_AF-A0A3M6V5S0-F1
#
_entry.id   AF-A0A3M6V5S0-F1
#
_cell.length_a   1.000
_cell.length_b   1.000
_cell.length_c   1.000
_cell.angle_alpha   90.00
_cell.angle_beta   90.00
_cell.angle_gamma   90.00
#
_symmetry.space_group_name_H-M   'P 1'
#
loop_
_entity.id
_entity.type
_entity.pdbx_description
1 polymer ?
#
loop_
_entity_poly.entity_id
_entity_poly.type
_entity_poly.pdbx_seq_one_letter_code
_entity_poly.pdbx_strand_id
1 'polypeptide(L)'
;MLIISPAAMRTLLGAYRMGDILPYDHDADISYILETEKPEAFRELRELGMQANGLVAVLGDVTVDFMRWQPVNVSSYISGKTETMLRKYYPPSSKDNLILKYHHTLETSPMSWVVPFKKFYFQEVNVALPNSPDKLLAFRYPYTFGTLGLPFPYKWKCWVPCYLRKSNGC
;
A
#
# COMPACT_ATOMS: atom_id res chain seq x y z
N MET A 1 8.98 6.81 10.79
CA MET A 1 8.30 7.64 9.77
C MET A 1 7.28 6.74 9.12
N LEU A 2 6.00 6.96 9.41
CA LEU A 2 4.90 6.18 8.82
C LEU A 2 4.77 6.59 7.36
N ILE A 3 4.92 5.63 6.46
CA ILE A 3 4.83 5.85 5.02
C ILE A 3 3.48 5.31 4.54
N ILE A 4 2.65 6.20 3.99
CA ILE A 4 1.49 5.82 3.19
C ILE A 4 2.05 5.56 1.78
N SER A 5 2.53 4.34 1.54
CA SER A 5 3.33 3.96 0.37
C SER A 5 2.50 3.22 -0.71
N PRO A 6 3.04 3.09 -1.95
CA PRO A 6 2.47 2.49 -3.18
C PRO A 6 1.51 1.30 -3.16
N ALA A 7 1.27 0.58 -2.07
CA ALA A 7 0.23 -0.47 -2.07
C ALA A 7 -0.89 -0.26 -1.05
N ALA A 8 -0.80 0.80 -0.25
CA ALA A 8 -1.92 1.38 0.45
C ALA A 8 -2.83 2.14 -0.52
N MET A 9 -3.10 1.56 -1.67
CA MET A 9 -3.59 2.28 -2.84
C MET A 9 -4.94 2.97 -2.59
N ARG A 10 -5.73 2.50 -1.63
CA ARG A 10 -6.98 3.17 -1.21
C ARG A 10 -6.75 4.25 -0.16
N THR A 11 -5.90 4.01 0.84
CA THR A 11 -5.47 5.03 1.81
C THR A 11 -4.70 6.17 1.12
N LEU A 12 -3.77 5.85 0.21
CA LEU A 12 -3.05 6.77 -0.67
C LEU A 12 -3.99 7.53 -1.59
N LEU A 13 -4.98 6.84 -2.19
CA LEU A 13 -5.98 7.47 -3.05
C LEU A 13 -6.85 8.44 -2.27
N GLY A 14 -7.32 8.07 -1.07
CA GLY A 14 -8.08 8.93 -0.18
C GLY A 14 -7.26 10.15 0.23
N ALA A 15 -6.06 9.93 0.75
CA ALA A 15 -5.13 10.99 1.11
C ALA A 15 -4.86 11.93 -0.08
N TYR A 16 -4.62 11.39 -1.27
CA TYR A 16 -4.30 12.19 -2.46
C TYR A 16 -5.50 12.94 -3.05
N ARG A 17 -6.70 12.34 -3.06
CA ARG A 17 -7.90 12.95 -3.67
C ARG A 17 -8.69 13.84 -2.73
N MET A 18 -8.78 13.47 -1.46
CA MET A 18 -9.68 14.10 -0.49
C MET A 18 -8.94 14.64 0.72
N GLY A 19 -7.66 14.29 0.91
CA GLY A 19 -6.94 14.58 2.15
C GLY A 19 -7.37 13.72 3.33
N ASP A 20 -8.17 12.67 3.09
CA ASP A 20 -8.79 11.87 4.14
C ASP A 20 -9.00 10.39 3.72
N ILE A 21 -9.35 9.51 4.65
CA ILE A 21 -9.75 8.13 4.39
C ILE A 21 -10.99 8.13 3.48
N LEU A 22 -11.06 7.20 2.52
CA LEU A 22 -12.25 7.06 1.69
C LEU A 22 -13.44 6.63 2.57
N PRO A 23 -14.65 7.21 2.42
CA PRO A 23 -15.78 6.96 3.34
C PRO A 23 -16.25 5.50 3.42
N TYR A 24 -15.93 4.70 2.42
CA TYR A 24 -16.29 3.28 2.28
C TYR A 24 -15.08 2.35 2.47
N ASP A 25 -13.98 2.87 3.03
CA ASP A 25 -12.81 2.07 3.41
C ASP A 25 -12.80 1.85 4.92
N HIS A 26 -12.62 0.59 5.32
CA HIS A 26 -12.69 0.15 6.72
C HIS A 26 -11.36 -0.41 7.22
N ASP A 27 -10.34 -0.43 6.35
CA ASP A 27 -8.97 -0.83 6.67
C ASP A 27 -8.01 0.32 6.35
N ALA A 28 -6.87 0.33 7.04
CA ALA A 28 -5.75 1.20 6.71
C ALA A 28 -4.55 0.33 6.35
N ASP A 29 -3.99 0.59 5.18
CA ASP A 29 -2.78 -0.06 4.71
C ASP A 29 -1.60 0.89 4.98
N ILE A 30 -0.56 0.40 5.64
CA ILE A 30 0.71 1.11 5.83
C ILE A 30 1.79 0.32 5.13
N SER A 31 2.79 1.00 4.54
CA SER A 31 3.81 0.28 3.81
C SER A 31 5.18 0.89 3.95
N TYR A 32 6.22 0.07 3.92
CA TYR A 32 7.60 0.53 4.09
C TYR A 32 8.55 -0.23 3.18
N ILE A 33 9.68 0.39 2.89
CA ILE A 33 10.77 -0.24 2.15
C ILE A 33 11.59 -1.01 3.19
N LEU A 34 11.90 -2.27 2.91
CA LEU A 34 12.77 -3.06 3.77
C LEU A 34 14.09 -2.33 4.01
N GLU A 35 14.65 -2.50 5.21
CA GLU A 35 15.90 -1.85 5.66
C GLU A 35 15.75 -0.35 5.92
N THR A 36 14.55 0.22 5.66
CA THR A 36 14.19 1.59 6.08
C THR A 36 13.28 1.59 7.31
N GLU A 37 12.78 0.42 7.73
CA GLU A 37 12.04 0.31 8.98
C GLU A 37 12.91 0.65 10.20
N LYS A 38 12.27 1.23 11.22
CA LYS A 38 12.84 1.33 12.56
C LYS A 38 12.29 0.17 13.39
N PRO A 39 13.10 -0.80 13.80
CA PRO A 39 12.65 -1.93 14.63
C PRO A 39 11.88 -1.50 15.89
N GLU A 40 12.17 -0.30 16.39
CA GLU A 40 11.53 0.32 17.55
C GLU A 40 10.04 0.63 17.30
N ALA A 41 9.63 0.87 16.05
CA ALA A 41 8.25 1.23 15.74
C ALA A 41 7.24 0.14 16.15
N PHE A 42 7.57 -1.14 15.95
CA PHE A 42 6.69 -2.24 16.39
C PHE A 42 6.75 -2.47 17.91
N ARG A 43 7.82 -2.06 18.58
CA ARG A 43 7.88 -2.06 20.04
C ARG A 43 6.96 -0.97 20.60
N GLU A 44 7.04 0.25 20.06
CA GLU A 44 6.16 1.36 20.44
C GLU A 44 4.68 1.01 20.27
N LEU A 45 4.29 0.40 19.14
CA LEU A 45 2.90 -0.07 18.94
C LEU A 45 2.45 -1.07 20.01
N ARG A 46 3.34 -1.98 20.44
CA ARG A 46 3.06 -2.94 21.51
C ARG A 46 2.97 -2.28 22.88
N GLU A 47 3.80 -1.29 23.16
CA GLU A 47 3.76 -0.48 24.39
C GLU A 47 2.44 0.31 24.49
N LEU A 48 1.83 0.68 23.36
CA LEU A 48 0.49 1.28 23.27
C LEU A 48 -0.67 0.27 23.37
N GLY A 49 -0.37 -1.01 23.65
CA GLY A 49 -1.38 -2.06 23.83
C GLY A 49 -1.84 -2.73 22.53
N MET A 50 -1.20 -2.45 21.39
CA MET A 50 -1.53 -3.13 20.13
C MET A 50 -0.84 -4.49 20.01
N GLN A 51 -1.51 -5.46 19.41
CA GLN A 51 -0.85 -6.68 18.94
C GLN A 51 -0.21 -6.38 17.58
N ALA A 52 1.08 -6.05 17.57
CA ALA A 52 1.80 -5.63 16.37
C ALA A 52 3.00 -6.54 16.03
N ASN A 53 3.13 -6.85 14.75
CA ASN A 53 4.30 -7.49 14.14
C ASN A 53 4.61 -6.83 12.78
N GLY A 54 5.62 -7.32 12.05
CA GLY A 54 6.01 -6.77 10.74
C GLY A 54 5.02 -7.01 9.58
N LEU A 55 3.81 -7.49 9.86
CA LEU A 55 2.74 -7.77 8.89
C LEU A 55 1.43 -7.12 9.26
N VAL A 56 1.10 -7.04 10.54
CA VAL A 56 -0.19 -6.50 11.01
C VAL A 56 -0.04 -5.84 12.38
N ALA A 57 -0.84 -4.81 12.64
CA ALA A 57 -1.11 -4.28 13.97
C ALA A 57 -2.63 -4.34 14.25
N VAL A 58 -3.01 -4.82 15.42
CA VAL A 58 -4.40 -4.97 15.85
C VAL A 58 -4.64 -4.25 17.16
N LEU A 59 -5.68 -3.42 17.23
CA LEU A 59 -6.18 -2.77 18.44
C LEU A 59 -7.71 -2.91 18.50
N GLY A 60 -8.22 -3.73 19.42
CA GLY A 60 -9.66 -4.03 19.47
C GLY A 60 -10.11 -4.74 18.20
N ASP A 61 -11.07 -4.15 17.49
CA ASP A 61 -11.58 -4.59 16.18
C ASP A 61 -10.90 -3.90 14.98
N VAL A 62 -9.99 -2.96 15.23
CA VAL A 62 -9.25 -2.23 14.19
C VAL A 62 -7.98 -2.98 13.81
N THR A 63 -7.80 -3.19 12.50
CA THR A 63 -6.64 -3.84 11.92
C THR A 63 -5.92 -2.92 10.95
N VAL A 64 -4.60 -2.85 11.05
CA VAL A 64 -3.70 -2.14 10.14
C VAL A 64 -2.75 -3.14 9.51
N ASP A 65 -2.77 -3.25 8.19
CA ASP A 65 -1.89 -4.15 7.44
C ASP A 65 -0.58 -3.45 7.06
N PHE A 66 0.55 -4.12 7.26
CA PHE A 66 1.86 -3.65 6.85
C PHE A 66 2.34 -4.34 5.57
N MET A 67 2.49 -3.58 4.49
CA MET A 67 3.11 -4.06 3.25
C MET A 67 4.58 -3.68 3.17
N ARG A 68 5.41 -4.66 2.81
CA ARG A 68 6.85 -4.51 2.74
C ARG A 68 7.31 -4.50 1.30
N TRP A 69 8.30 -3.68 1.00
CA TRP A 69 8.86 -3.54 -0.34
C TRP A 69 10.35 -3.79 -0.32
N GLN A 70 10.81 -4.73 -1.12
CA GLN A 70 12.22 -5.00 -1.32
C GLN A 70 12.72 -4.25 -2.56
N PRO A 71 13.75 -3.39 -2.43
CA PRO A 71 14.46 -2.86 -3.59
C PRO A 71 15.14 -3.99 -4.35
N VAL A 72 14.89 -4.07 -5.65
CA VAL A 72 15.52 -5.04 -6.56
C VAL A 72 16.02 -4.31 -7.79
N ASN A 73 17.29 -4.52 -8.16
CA ASN A 73 17.84 -3.95 -9.36
C ASN A 73 17.42 -4.80 -10.56
N VAL A 74 16.74 -4.17 -11.52
CA VAL A 74 16.28 -4.82 -12.75
C VAL A 74 16.97 -4.15 -13.93
N SER A 75 17.70 -4.94 -14.71
CA SER A 75 18.30 -4.49 -15.96
C SER A 75 17.30 -4.64 -17.10
N SER A 76 17.09 -3.55 -17.83
CA SER A 76 16.30 -3.57 -19.06
C SER A 76 17.17 -4.09 -20.21
N TYR A 77 16.79 -5.24 -20.77
CA TYR A 77 17.46 -5.80 -21.96
C TYR A 77 17.41 -4.85 -23.18
N ILE A 78 16.39 -3.98 -23.26
CA ILE A 78 16.16 -3.08 -24.40
C ILE A 78 16.98 -1.79 -24.25
N SER A 79 17.01 -1.20 -23.06
CA SER A 79 17.68 0.10 -22.84
C SER A 79 19.09 0.00 -22.26
N GLY A 80 19.50 -1.20 -21.82
CA GLY A 80 20.76 -1.42 -21.10
C GLY A 80 20.83 -0.74 -19.72
N LYS A 81 19.77 -0.04 -19.31
CA LYS A 81 19.72 0.67 -18.03
C LYS A 81 19.28 -0.28 -16.93
N THR A 82 19.97 -0.18 -15.80
CA THR A 82 19.54 -0.78 -14.53
C THR A 82 18.68 0.23 -13.78
N GLU A 83 17.46 -0.17 -13.43
CA GLU A 83 16.57 0.61 -12.58
C GLU A 83 16.28 -0.17 -11.30
N THR A 84 16.25 0.53 -10.17
CA THR A 84 15.82 -0.06 -8.90
C THR A 84 14.30 -0.06 -8.84
N MET A 85 13.74 -1.25 -8.81
CA MET A 85 12.31 -1.50 -8.68
C MET A 85 11.97 -1.86 -7.24
N LEU A 86 10.76 -1.52 -6.80
CA LEU A 86 10.20 -1.94 -5.53
C LEU A 86 9.29 -3.13 -5.77
N ARG A 87 9.74 -4.30 -5.31
CA ARG A 87 8.99 -5.55 -5.38
C ARG A 87 8.35 -5.83 -4.03
N LYS A 88 7.09 -6.21 -4.03
CA LYS A 88 6.38 -6.56 -2.81
C LYS A 88 7.02 -7.77 -2.13
N TYR A 89 7.33 -7.63 -0.85
CA TYR A 89 8.02 -8.63 -0.06
C TYR A 89 7.05 -9.36 0.88
N TYR A 90 7.05 -10.68 0.76
CA TYR A 90 6.43 -11.58 1.70
C TYR A 90 7.49 -12.55 2.22
N PRO A 91 7.40 -12.96 3.50
CA PRO A 91 8.37 -13.87 4.05
C PRO A 91 8.18 -15.24 3.37
N PRO A 92 9.24 -16.07 3.27
CA PRO A 92 9.14 -17.40 2.70
C PRO A 92 8.10 -18.30 3.37
N SER A 93 7.74 -18.00 4.64
CA SER A 93 6.68 -18.67 5.39
C SER A 93 5.25 -18.32 4.95
N SER A 94 5.07 -17.40 3.99
CA SER A 94 3.75 -17.10 3.41
C SER A 94 3.21 -18.31 2.64
N LYS A 95 1.92 -18.62 2.84
CA LYS A 95 1.22 -19.71 2.14
C LYS A 95 0.71 -19.30 0.75
N ASP A 96 1.38 -18.34 0.11
CA ASP A 96 0.93 -17.76 -1.14
C ASP A 96 1.10 -18.75 -2.30
N ASN A 97 0.02 -18.96 -3.07
CA ASN A 97 0.05 -19.76 -4.28
C ASN A 97 0.72 -19.00 -5.45
N LEU A 98 1.00 -19.71 -6.54
CA LEU A 98 1.68 -19.15 -7.72
C LEU A 98 0.93 -17.95 -8.34
N ILE A 99 -0.40 -17.98 -8.32
CA ILE A 99 -1.24 -16.90 -8.89
C ILE A 99 -1.07 -15.62 -8.06
N LEU A 100 -1.13 -15.74 -6.73
CA LEU A 100 -0.90 -14.62 -5.81
C LEU A 100 0.52 -14.06 -5.98
N LYS A 101 1.53 -14.94 -6.03
CA LYS A 101 2.92 -14.52 -6.28
C LYS A 101 3.07 -13.77 -7.60
N TYR A 102 2.44 -14.24 -8.67
CA TYR A 102 2.42 -13.55 -9.96
C TYR A 102 1.72 -12.19 -9.86
N HIS A 103 0.55 -12.12 -9.23
CA HIS A 103 -0.15 -10.87 -9.00
C HIS A 103 0.70 -9.86 -8.21
N HIS A 104 1.47 -10.32 -7.22
CA HIS A 104 2.42 -9.47 -6.50
C HIS A 104 3.57 -8.97 -7.37
N THR A 105 4.03 -9.76 -8.35
CA THR A 105 5.03 -9.27 -9.33
C THR A 105 4.46 -8.19 -10.23
N LEU A 106 3.18 -8.24 -10.57
CA LEU A 106 2.50 -7.19 -11.35
C LEU A 106 2.35 -5.87 -10.58
N GLU A 107 2.49 -5.89 -9.25
CA GLU A 107 2.47 -4.69 -8.39
C GLU A 107 3.83 -4.00 -8.28
N THR A 108 4.86 -4.50 -8.99
CA THR A 108 6.21 -3.94 -8.95
C THR A 108 6.26 -2.57 -9.61
N SER A 109 6.82 -1.58 -8.93
CA SER A 109 6.91 -0.19 -9.43
C SER A 109 8.32 0.38 -9.30
N PRO A 110 8.73 1.35 -10.13
CA PRO A 110 10.01 2.02 -9.97
C PRO A 110 10.16 2.70 -8.61
N MET A 111 11.32 2.53 -7.97
CA MET A 111 11.64 3.21 -6.72
C MET A 111 11.65 4.74 -6.88
N SER A 112 11.99 5.20 -8.08
CA SER A 112 11.98 6.62 -8.48
C SER A 112 10.61 7.28 -8.37
N TRP A 113 9.51 6.52 -8.39
CA TRP A 113 8.14 7.03 -8.20
C TRP A 113 7.74 7.16 -6.74
N VAL A 114 8.58 6.66 -5.83
CA VAL A 114 8.33 6.61 -4.39
C VAL A 114 9.26 7.54 -3.65
N VAL A 115 10.56 7.48 -3.94
CA VAL A 115 11.62 8.23 -3.26
C VAL A 115 12.10 9.40 -4.13
N PRO A 116 12.30 10.62 -3.59
CA PRO A 116 12.16 10.98 -2.16
C PRO A 116 10.71 11.08 -1.71
N PHE A 117 10.44 10.82 -0.43
CA PHE A 117 9.10 10.99 0.12
C PHE A 117 8.72 12.46 0.26
N LYS A 118 7.46 12.78 -0.01
CA LYS A 118 6.82 14.07 0.30
C LYS A 118 6.15 13.99 1.67
N LYS A 119 6.26 15.06 2.47
CA LYS A 119 5.46 15.17 3.70
C LYS A 119 4.03 15.53 3.34
N PHE A 120 3.09 14.93 4.06
CA PHE A 120 1.66 15.18 3.88
C PHE A 120 0.98 15.17 5.25
N TYR A 121 -0.04 15.99 5.42
CA TYR A 121 -0.80 16.06 6.66
C TYR A 121 -2.08 15.26 6.48
N PHE A 122 -2.25 14.20 7.27
CA PHE A 122 -3.34 13.25 7.14
C PHE A 122 -3.78 12.81 8.54
N GLN A 123 -5.07 12.91 8.85
CA GLN A 123 -5.61 12.46 10.14
C GLN A 123 -4.79 13.02 11.33
N GLU A 124 -4.54 14.33 11.29
CA GLU A 124 -3.78 15.10 12.28
C GLU A 124 -2.29 14.75 12.43
N VAL A 125 -1.77 13.81 11.64
CA VAL A 125 -0.38 13.37 11.69
C VAL A 125 0.38 13.66 10.38
N ASN A 126 1.68 13.92 10.52
CA ASN A 126 2.56 14.05 9.36
C ASN A 126 2.96 12.66 8.85
N VAL A 127 2.52 12.34 7.65
CA VAL A 127 2.80 11.08 6.96
C VAL A 127 3.70 11.29 5.75
N ALA A 128 4.35 10.22 5.32
CA ALA A 128 5.18 10.22 4.12
C ALA A 128 4.40 9.68 2.93
N LEU A 129 4.30 10.48 1.87
CA LEU A 129 3.75 10.11 0.57
C LEU A 129 4.86 9.86 -0.46
N PRO A 130 4.61 9.01 -1.47
CA PRO A 130 5.45 8.91 -2.67
C PRO A 130 5.67 10.27 -3.34
N ASN A 131 6.80 10.48 -4.03
CA ASN A 131 6.97 11.70 -4.85
C ASN A 131 6.00 11.79 -6.03
N SER A 132 5.57 10.64 -6.58
CA SER A 132 4.76 10.53 -7.79
C SER A 132 3.52 9.66 -7.52
N PRO A 133 2.62 10.10 -6.62
CA PRO A 133 1.45 9.32 -6.24
C PRO A 133 0.50 9.11 -7.43
N ASP A 134 0.44 10.06 -8.36
CA ASP A 134 -0.29 10.00 -9.62
C ASP A 134 0.13 8.81 -10.50
N LYS A 135 1.45 8.62 -10.70
CA LYS A 135 1.99 7.50 -11.49
C LYS A 135 1.66 6.16 -10.87
N LEU A 136 1.79 6.06 -9.55
CA LEU A 136 1.46 4.84 -8.81
C LEU A 136 -0.03 4.54 -8.91
N LEU A 137 -0.89 5.50 -8.59
CA LEU A 137 -2.34 5.32 -8.66
C LEU A 137 -2.81 4.98 -10.08
N ALA A 138 -2.25 5.62 -11.12
CA ALA A 138 -2.54 5.28 -12.51
C ALA A 138 -2.06 3.88 -12.90
N PHE A 139 -0.88 3.45 -12.42
CA PHE A 139 -0.36 2.11 -12.66
C PHE A 139 -1.24 1.02 -12.04
N ARG A 140 -1.78 1.25 -10.85
CA ARG A 140 -2.65 0.28 -10.16
C ARG A 140 -4.09 0.29 -10.63
N TYR A 141 -4.60 1.47 -10.92
CA TYR A 141 -5.99 1.71 -11.28
C TYR A 141 -6.05 2.31 -12.69
N PRO A 142 -5.54 1.61 -13.72
CA PRO A 142 -5.42 2.17 -15.07
C PRO A 142 -6.78 2.58 -15.65
N TYR A 143 -7.85 1.92 -15.24
CA TYR A 143 -9.19 2.17 -15.77
C TYR A 143 -9.98 3.24 -14.99
N THR A 144 -9.77 3.37 -13.68
CA THR A 144 -10.57 4.28 -12.84
C THR A 144 -9.81 5.54 -12.42
N PHE A 145 -8.48 5.45 -12.26
CA PHE A 145 -7.61 6.61 -12.01
C PHE A 145 -6.82 7.03 -13.25
N GLY A 146 -6.41 6.06 -14.06
CA GLY A 146 -5.63 6.27 -15.27
C GLY A 146 -6.48 6.59 -16.50
N THR A 147 -6.09 6.01 -17.63
CA THR A 147 -6.46 6.35 -19.01
C THR A 147 -7.95 6.47 -19.31
N LEU A 148 -8.83 5.74 -18.62
CA LEU A 148 -10.26 5.74 -18.93
C LEU A 148 -11.11 6.60 -17.98
N GLY A 149 -10.57 7.06 -16.84
CA GLY A 149 -11.26 7.94 -15.90
C GLY A 149 -12.65 7.45 -15.46
N LEU A 150 -12.90 6.15 -15.46
CA LEU A 150 -14.25 5.61 -15.25
C LEU A 150 -14.74 5.93 -13.82
N PRO A 151 -16.00 6.37 -13.63
CA PRO A 151 -16.52 6.85 -12.35
C PRO A 151 -16.80 5.74 -11.31
N PHE A 152 -16.31 4.53 -11.55
CA PHE A 152 -16.64 3.35 -10.77
C PHE A 152 -15.65 3.08 -9.63
N PRO A 153 -16.07 2.36 -8.55
CA PRO A 153 -15.19 2.03 -7.43
C PRO A 153 -13.95 1.22 -7.84
N TYR A 154 -12.80 1.56 -7.24
CA TYR A 154 -11.45 1.06 -7.56
C TYR A 154 -11.21 -0.44 -7.34
N LYS A 155 -12.14 -1.15 -6.69
CA LYS A 155 -12.15 -2.62 -6.58
C LYS A 155 -13.58 -3.12 -6.76
N TRP A 156 -13.75 -4.25 -7.44
CA TRP A 156 -15.02 -4.97 -7.58
C TRP A 156 -15.70 -5.24 -6.22
N LYS A 157 -14.90 -5.43 -5.17
CA LYS A 157 -15.40 -5.66 -3.81
C LYS A 157 -16.25 -4.48 -3.29
N CYS A 158 -15.94 -3.25 -3.72
CA CYS A 158 -16.69 -2.05 -3.39
C CYS A 158 -17.99 -1.90 -4.22
N TRP A 159 -18.23 -2.78 -5.19
CA TRP A 159 -19.48 -2.83 -5.96
C TRP A 159 -20.54 -3.73 -5.36
N VAL A 160 -20.18 -4.60 -4.41
CA VAL A 160 -21.13 -5.53 -3.80
C VAL A 160 -21.67 -4.85 -2.54
N PRO A 161 -22.96 -4.48 -2.51
CA PRO A 161 -23.59 -3.92 -1.33
C PRO A 161 -23.35 -4.80 -0.09
N CYS A 162 -23.22 -4.17 1.07
CA CYS A 162 -22.98 -4.87 2.34
C CYS A 162 -23.98 -6.01 2.59
N TYR A 163 -25.25 -5.81 2.25
CA TYR A 163 -26.30 -6.83 2.42
C TYR A 163 -26.09 -8.10 1.57
N LEU A 164 -25.29 -8.03 0.49
CA LEU A 164 -24.90 -9.19 -0.32
C LEU A 164 -23.58 -9.82 0.15
N ARG A 165 -22.82 -9.13 0.99
CA ARG A 165 -21.54 -9.59 1.54
C ARG A 165 -21.73 -10.15 2.94
N LYS A 166 -21.83 -11.48 3.04
CA LYS A 166 -21.73 -12.20 4.33
C LYS A 166 -20.27 -12.20 4.84
N SER A 167 -19.70 -11.03 5.11
CA SER A 167 -18.36 -10.88 5.69
C SER A 167 -18.39 -9.86 6.82
N ASN A 168 -17.70 -10.14 7.93
CA ASN A 168 -17.59 -9.21 9.05
C ASN A 168 -16.92 -7.90 8.59
N GLY A 169 -17.50 -6.75 8.99
CA GLY A 169 -17.07 -5.42 8.52
C GLY A 169 -17.83 -4.90 7.29
N CYS A 170 -19.03 -5.44 7.04
CA CYS A 170 -20.06 -4.91 6.14
C CYS A 170 -21.34 -4.65 6.94
#